data_AF-A0AB38TPG8-F1
#
_entry.id   AF-A0AB38TPG8-F1
#
_cell.length_a   1.000
_cell.length_b   1.000
_cell.length_c   1.000
_cell.angle_alpha   90.00
_cell.angle_beta   90.00
_cell.angle_gamma   90.00
#
_symmetry.space_group_name_H-M   'P 1'
#
loop_
_entity.id
_entity.type
_entity.pdbx_description
1 polymer ?
#
loop_
_entity_poly.entity_id
_entity_poly.type
_entity_poly.pdbx_seq_one_letter_code
_entity_poly.pdbx_strand_id
1 'polypeptide(L)'
;MNRLETSALARGSRARGAFAVALAFASWLGAAAPARAEVAAADPIDVAMRQCLARRDRSSTVGQIQCMDEARTKWLAAVDEAFQQLTNVAPPAARRGWQESQRRWLLWRKDETLLTQAVYATTSGTMYAMASADMRIQPVRDRALSLRDAADRYARPNGGADAVHRVRACSDDAACEHALFDLNRYYVKLQKRMPARSRPMLVRAQRAWVSFRDGTTPMISEEQRVDLIGARVATLKRLSETVNNK
;
A
#
# COMPACT_ATOMS: atom_id res chain seq x y z
N MET A 1 -8.05 -72.43 20.39
CA MET A 1 -8.05 -73.29 19.19
C MET A 1 -6.72 -73.06 18.49
N ASN A 2 -5.66 -73.79 18.89
CA ASN A 2 -5.12 -75.01 18.25
C ASN A 2 -4.88 -74.82 16.74
N ARG A 3 -3.63 -74.68 16.25
CA ARG A 3 -2.46 -75.60 16.16
C ARG A 3 -2.37 -76.24 14.77
N LEU A 4 -1.18 -76.03 14.15
CA LEU A 4 -0.40 -76.94 13.30
C LEU A 4 -0.82 -77.19 11.84
N GLU A 5 0.10 -76.86 10.91
CA GLU A 5 0.69 -77.78 9.90
C GLU A 5 2.17 -77.31 9.67
N THR A 6 3.20 -78.01 10.15
CA THR A 6 4.04 -79.07 9.51
C THR A 6 4.59 -78.70 8.12
N SER A 7 5.85 -78.26 7.97
CA SER A 7 7.14 -79.01 7.95
C SER A 7 7.59 -79.47 6.56
N ALA A 8 8.72 -78.97 6.06
CA ALA A 8 9.69 -79.73 5.25
C ALA A 8 11.09 -79.09 5.30
N LEU A 9 12.06 -79.84 5.83
CA LEU A 9 13.50 -79.57 5.88
C LEU A 9 14.20 -80.33 4.75
N ALA A 10 15.12 -79.69 4.04
CA ALA A 10 16.24 -80.35 3.33
C ALA A 10 17.41 -79.35 3.25
N ARG A 11 18.41 -79.40 4.15
CA ARG A 11 19.67 -80.19 4.19
C ARG A 11 20.75 -79.80 3.16
N GLY A 12 21.88 -79.31 3.70
CA GLY A 12 23.23 -79.25 3.10
C GLY A 12 23.44 -78.11 2.09
N SER A 13 24.54 -77.36 2.06
CA SER A 13 25.90 -77.60 2.53
C SER A 13 26.68 -76.27 2.58
N ARG A 14 27.65 -76.22 3.49
CA ARG A 14 28.58 -75.11 3.73
C ARG A 14 29.33 -74.66 2.47
N ALA A 15 29.40 -73.35 2.23
CA ALA A 15 30.57 -72.73 1.62
C ALA A 15 30.66 -71.26 2.06
N ARG A 16 31.83 -70.90 2.57
CA ARG A 16 32.23 -69.57 3.00
C ARG A 16 32.33 -68.65 1.77
N GLY A 17 31.78 -67.45 1.87
CA GLY A 17 31.95 -66.40 0.87
C GLY A 17 31.56 -65.06 1.46
N ALA A 18 32.52 -64.37 2.07
CA ALA A 18 32.38 -63.01 2.52
C ALA A 18 32.27 -62.08 1.31
N PHE A 19 31.22 -61.25 1.21
CA PHE A 19 31.25 -60.04 0.39
C PHE A 19 30.27 -58.98 0.94
N ALA A 20 30.87 -57.89 1.43
CA ALA A 20 30.42 -56.50 1.50
C ALA A 20 28.91 -56.21 1.66
N VAL A 21 28.51 -55.80 2.86
CA VAL A 21 27.30 -54.99 3.07
C VAL A 21 27.64 -53.54 2.72
N ALA A 22 27.26 -53.09 1.52
CA ALA A 22 27.27 -51.68 1.15
C ALA A 22 26.00 -51.01 1.67
N LEU A 23 26.16 -50.06 2.58
CA LEU A 23 25.11 -49.17 3.09
C LEU A 23 24.65 -48.24 1.97
N ALA A 24 23.46 -48.47 1.41
CA ALA A 24 22.78 -47.51 0.55
C ALA A 24 21.98 -46.51 1.40
N PHE A 25 22.64 -45.48 1.93
CA PHE A 25 21.96 -44.25 2.35
C PHE A 25 21.72 -43.40 1.11
N ALA A 26 20.53 -43.47 0.54
CA ALA A 26 20.10 -42.59 -0.53
C ALA A 26 19.93 -41.17 0.04
N SER A 27 20.94 -40.33 -0.16
CA SER A 27 20.90 -38.90 0.12
C SER A 27 20.00 -38.20 -0.90
N TRP A 28 18.74 -37.96 -0.54
CA TRP A 28 17.87 -36.98 -1.19
C TRP A 28 18.28 -35.58 -0.74
N LEU A 29 19.37 -35.06 -1.28
CA LEU A 29 19.69 -33.62 -1.24
C LEU A 29 19.03 -32.99 -2.47
N GLY A 30 17.75 -32.66 -2.34
CA GLY A 30 17.09 -31.77 -3.27
C GLY A 30 17.77 -30.41 -3.23
N ALA A 31 18.35 -29.99 -4.36
CA ALA A 31 18.90 -28.66 -4.53
C ALA A 31 17.79 -27.62 -4.36
N ALA A 32 17.69 -27.01 -3.18
CA ALA A 32 16.94 -25.79 -3.00
C ALA A 32 17.68 -24.68 -3.76
N ALA A 33 17.22 -24.38 -4.97
CA ALA A 33 17.66 -23.19 -5.69
C ALA A 33 17.36 -21.96 -4.79
N PRO A 34 18.31 -21.04 -4.60
CA PRO A 34 18.04 -19.84 -3.83
C PRO A 34 17.04 -19.00 -4.62
N ALA A 35 15.80 -18.95 -4.15
CA ALA A 35 14.84 -17.95 -4.58
C ALA A 35 15.39 -16.58 -4.17
N ARG A 36 16.09 -15.91 -5.09
CA ARG A 36 16.39 -14.49 -4.93
C ARG A 36 15.07 -13.75 -5.10
N ALA A 37 14.51 -13.28 -3.99
CA ALA A 37 13.49 -12.25 -4.02
C ALA A 37 14.12 -11.03 -4.72
N GLU A 38 13.73 -10.78 -5.95
CA GLU A 38 14.14 -9.60 -6.69
C GLU A 38 13.48 -8.41 -5.96
N VAL A 39 14.29 -7.66 -5.19
CA VAL A 39 13.82 -6.44 -4.57
C VAL A 39 13.47 -5.50 -5.71
N ALA A 40 12.18 -5.23 -5.90
CA ALA A 40 11.71 -4.28 -6.89
C ALA A 40 12.53 -2.98 -6.75
N ALA A 41 13.15 -2.53 -7.85
CA ALA A 41 13.96 -1.33 -7.84
C ALA A 41 13.13 -0.15 -7.32
N ALA A 42 13.71 0.64 -6.42
CA ALA A 42 13.04 1.84 -5.91
C ALA A 42 12.69 2.79 -7.07
N ASP A 43 11.54 3.47 -6.96
CA ASP A 43 11.12 4.43 -7.98
C ASP A 43 12.20 5.51 -8.20
N PRO A 44 12.55 5.85 -9.46
CA PRO A 44 13.55 6.86 -9.75
C PRO A 44 13.28 8.23 -9.09
N ILE A 45 12.01 8.60 -8.84
CA ILE A 45 11.65 9.82 -8.14
C ILE A 45 12.14 9.77 -6.68
N ASP A 46 11.95 8.64 -6.01
CA ASP A 46 12.40 8.43 -4.63
C ASP A 46 13.94 8.33 -4.54
N VAL A 47 14.59 7.75 -5.56
CA VAL A 47 16.05 7.74 -5.69
C VAL A 47 16.58 9.17 -5.83
N ALA A 48 16.00 9.96 -6.74
CA ALA A 48 16.40 11.34 -6.98
C ALA A 48 16.17 12.23 -5.74
N MET A 49 15.08 12.00 -5.01
CA MET A 49 14.82 12.70 -3.74
C MET A 49 15.94 12.40 -2.72
N ARG A 50 16.28 11.12 -2.51
CA ARG A 50 17.37 10.73 -1.59
C ARG A 50 18.71 11.37 -1.98
N GLN A 51 19.03 11.40 -3.27
CA GLN A 51 20.23 12.08 -3.77
C GLN A 51 20.19 13.59 -3.51
N CYS A 52 19.04 14.24 -3.73
CA CYS A 52 18.85 15.67 -3.47
C CYS A 52 19.08 16.00 -1.99
N LEU A 53 18.49 15.21 -1.08
CA LEU A 53 18.63 15.40 0.37
C LEU A 53 20.08 15.24 0.85
N ALA A 54 20.91 14.48 0.14
CA ALA A 54 22.33 14.28 0.46
C ALA A 54 23.25 15.41 -0.08
N ARG A 55 22.74 16.35 -0.89
CA ARG A 55 23.57 17.43 -1.45
C ARG A 55 23.98 18.43 -0.38
N ARG A 56 25.25 18.89 -0.43
CA ARG A 56 25.78 19.88 0.52
C ARG A 56 24.98 21.19 0.52
N ASP A 57 24.56 21.67 -0.65
CA ASP A 57 23.77 22.89 -0.83
C ASP A 57 22.29 22.75 -0.42
N ARG A 58 21.84 21.54 -0.10
CA ARG A 58 20.48 21.24 0.39
C ARG A 58 20.45 20.85 1.87
N SER A 59 21.56 20.99 2.60
CA SER A 59 21.70 20.54 3.99
C SER A 59 20.83 21.30 5.01
N SER A 60 20.40 22.54 4.70
CA SER A 60 19.48 23.31 5.54
C SER A 60 18.06 22.74 5.51
N THR A 61 17.25 22.98 6.55
CA THR A 61 15.82 22.56 6.56
C THR A 61 15.07 23.05 5.33
N VAL A 62 15.31 24.29 4.90
CA VAL A 62 14.68 24.85 3.69
C VAL A 62 15.11 24.07 2.45
N GLY A 63 16.40 23.75 2.31
CA GLY A 63 16.91 22.94 1.22
C GLY A 63 16.34 21.51 1.20
N GLN A 64 16.16 20.90 2.37
CA GLN A 64 15.53 19.58 2.50
C GLN A 64 14.05 19.63 2.05
N ILE A 65 13.29 20.63 2.52
CA ILE A 65 11.89 20.83 2.10
C ILE A 65 11.79 21.08 0.59
N GLN A 66 12.73 21.84 0.00
CA GLN A 66 12.78 22.03 -1.45
C GLN A 66 12.96 20.70 -2.20
N CYS A 67 13.85 19.81 -1.74
CA CYS A 67 13.99 18.47 -2.33
C CYS A 67 12.70 17.66 -2.24
N MET A 68 11.99 17.75 -1.11
CA MET A 68 10.71 17.08 -0.91
C MET A 68 9.60 17.64 -1.81
N ASP A 69 9.53 18.95 -1.97
CA ASP A 69 8.55 19.59 -2.86
C ASP A 69 8.85 19.32 -4.35
N GLU A 70 10.13 19.25 -4.74
CA GLU A 70 10.54 18.80 -6.09
C GLU A 70 10.09 17.35 -6.35
N ALA A 71 10.28 16.44 -5.38
CA ALA A 71 9.83 15.06 -5.47
C ALA A 71 8.29 14.98 -5.57
N ARG A 72 7.58 15.77 -4.76
CA ARG A 72 6.11 15.88 -4.84
C ARG A 72 5.65 16.32 -6.24
N THR A 73 6.31 17.32 -6.83
CA THR A 73 5.98 17.81 -8.18
C THR A 73 6.21 16.72 -9.23
N LYS A 74 7.29 15.95 -9.12
CA LYS A 74 7.52 14.79 -10.00
C LYS A 74 6.47 13.69 -9.81
N TRP A 75 6.07 13.42 -8.57
CA TRP A 75 4.99 12.49 -8.29
C TRP A 75 3.64 12.97 -8.82
N LEU A 76 3.36 14.28 -8.81
CA LEU A 76 2.15 14.85 -9.44
C LEU A 76 2.16 14.62 -10.96
N ALA A 77 3.28 14.87 -11.64
CA ALA A 77 3.42 14.56 -13.06
C ALA A 77 3.20 13.06 -13.33
N ALA A 78 3.76 12.19 -12.47
CA ALA A 78 3.55 10.74 -12.56
C ALA A 78 2.07 10.32 -12.34
N VAL A 79 1.30 11.05 -11.52
CA VAL A 79 -0.15 10.84 -11.41
C VAL A 79 -0.82 11.12 -12.76
N ASP A 80 -0.48 12.24 -13.40
CA ASP A 80 -1.10 12.64 -14.66
C ASP A 80 -0.72 11.67 -15.79
N GLU A 81 0.55 11.30 -15.92
CA GLU A 81 1.03 10.31 -16.89
C GLU A 81 0.35 8.95 -16.71
N ALA A 82 0.33 8.43 -15.48
CA ALA A 82 -0.30 7.15 -15.18
C ALA A 82 -1.81 7.19 -15.43
N PHE A 83 -2.47 8.32 -15.14
CA PHE A 83 -3.88 8.50 -15.44
C PHE A 83 -4.13 8.48 -16.95
N GLN A 84 -3.32 9.17 -17.75
CA GLN A 84 -3.45 9.12 -19.22
C GLN A 84 -3.27 7.70 -19.75
N GLN A 85 -2.22 7.00 -19.33
CA GLN A 85 -1.99 5.60 -19.69
C GLN A 85 -3.19 4.73 -19.33
N LEU A 86 -3.68 4.85 -18.10
CA LEU A 86 -4.85 4.13 -17.61
C LEU A 86 -6.08 4.39 -18.48
N THR A 87 -6.35 5.64 -18.83
CA THR A 87 -7.53 5.97 -19.67
C THR A 87 -7.43 5.40 -21.08
N ASN A 88 -6.22 5.17 -21.60
CA ASN A 88 -6.02 4.57 -22.92
C ASN A 88 -6.31 3.06 -22.91
N VAL A 89 -5.85 2.35 -21.86
CA VAL A 89 -5.94 0.88 -21.79
C VAL A 89 -7.20 0.37 -21.07
N ALA A 90 -7.83 1.19 -20.22
CA ALA A 90 -8.97 0.74 -19.44
C ALA A 90 -10.22 0.49 -20.29
N PRO A 91 -11.00 -0.56 -19.99
CA PRO A 91 -12.29 -0.81 -20.64
C PRO A 91 -13.30 0.33 -20.31
N PRO A 92 -14.32 0.56 -21.16
CA PRO A 92 -15.16 1.76 -21.05
C PRO A 92 -15.83 1.99 -19.70
N ALA A 93 -16.29 0.93 -19.03
CA ALA A 93 -16.93 1.03 -17.72
C ALA A 93 -15.93 1.48 -16.63
N ALA A 94 -14.77 0.84 -16.56
CA ALA A 94 -13.71 1.21 -15.62
C ALA A 94 -13.13 2.60 -15.92
N ARG A 95 -12.97 2.95 -17.20
CA ARG A 95 -12.47 4.28 -17.61
C ARG A 95 -13.32 5.40 -17.02
N ARG A 96 -14.65 5.31 -17.09
CA ARG A 96 -15.56 6.29 -16.48
C ARG A 96 -15.42 6.34 -14.96
N GLY A 97 -15.30 5.18 -14.32
CA GLY A 97 -15.06 5.11 -12.88
C GLY A 97 -13.76 5.80 -12.48
N TRP A 98 -12.66 5.54 -13.20
CA TRP A 98 -11.35 6.12 -12.91
C TRP A 98 -11.32 7.63 -13.13
N GLN A 99 -12.01 8.12 -14.16
CA GLN A 99 -12.21 9.56 -14.39
C GLN A 99 -12.93 10.23 -13.23
N GLU A 100 -14.00 9.61 -12.71
CA GLU A 100 -14.73 10.13 -11.56
C GLU A 100 -13.88 10.05 -10.27
N SER A 101 -13.20 8.93 -10.03
CA SER A 101 -12.23 8.76 -8.95
C SER A 101 -11.16 9.86 -8.98
N GLN A 102 -10.60 10.17 -10.15
CA GLN A 102 -9.59 11.22 -10.31
C GLN A 102 -10.14 12.61 -9.99
N ARG A 103 -11.35 12.94 -10.46
CA ARG A 103 -12.01 14.21 -10.14
C ARG A 103 -12.23 14.38 -8.64
N ARG A 104 -12.69 13.32 -7.97
CA ARG A 104 -12.93 13.31 -6.53
C ARG A 104 -11.62 13.36 -5.74
N TRP A 105 -10.57 12.70 -6.23
CA TRP A 105 -9.24 12.79 -5.65
C TRP A 105 -8.74 14.24 -5.66
N LEU A 106 -8.82 14.93 -6.80
CA LEU A 106 -8.41 16.34 -6.92
C LEU A 106 -9.20 17.26 -5.98
N LEU A 107 -10.52 17.06 -5.88
CA LEU A 107 -11.37 17.80 -4.94
C LEU A 107 -10.92 17.58 -3.49
N TRP A 108 -10.68 16.32 -3.11
CA TRP A 108 -10.16 15.99 -1.79
C TRP A 108 -8.79 16.63 -1.54
N ARG A 109 -7.84 16.55 -2.49
CA ARG A 109 -6.49 17.13 -2.32
C ARG A 109 -6.54 18.64 -2.06
N LYS A 110 -7.47 19.36 -2.70
CA LYS A 110 -7.69 20.78 -2.45
C LYS A 110 -8.11 21.04 -1.00
N ASP A 111 -9.11 20.34 -0.50
CA ASP A 111 -9.60 20.52 0.88
C ASP A 111 -8.61 20.00 1.94
N GLU A 112 -7.91 18.90 1.64
CA GLU A 112 -6.88 18.32 2.51
C GLU A 112 -5.69 19.26 2.71
N THR A 113 -5.34 20.03 1.68
CA THR A 113 -4.29 21.05 1.77
C THR A 113 -4.67 22.11 2.80
N LEU A 114 -5.93 22.57 2.79
CA LEU A 114 -6.43 23.54 3.77
C LEU A 114 -6.46 22.96 5.19
N LEU A 115 -6.91 21.70 5.35
CA LEU A 115 -6.87 21.01 6.64
C LEU A 115 -5.44 20.91 7.17
N THR A 116 -4.49 20.48 6.34
CA THR A 116 -3.08 20.33 6.71
C THR A 116 -2.50 21.68 7.12
N GLN A 117 -2.72 22.74 6.34
CA GLN A 117 -2.29 24.09 6.68
C GLN A 117 -2.86 24.54 8.03
N ALA A 118 -4.15 24.33 8.29
CA ALA A 118 -4.77 24.72 9.54
C ALA A 118 -4.24 23.96 10.76
N VAL A 119 -3.89 22.67 10.60
CA VAL A 119 -3.25 21.89 11.68
C VAL A 119 -1.84 22.40 11.94
N TYR A 120 -1.01 22.52 10.91
CA TYR A 120 0.40 22.91 11.09
C TYR A 120 0.57 24.40 11.45
N ALA A 121 -0.40 25.27 11.16
CA ALA A 121 -0.42 26.64 11.64
C ALA A 121 -0.48 26.75 13.18
N THR A 122 -0.87 25.68 13.88
CA THR A 122 -0.86 25.61 15.34
C THR A 122 0.47 25.13 15.95
N THR A 123 1.46 24.86 15.09
CA THR A 123 2.76 24.28 15.47
C THR A 123 3.90 25.27 15.23
N SER A 124 5.03 25.06 15.89
CA SER A 124 6.24 25.85 15.71
C SER A 124 7.48 24.96 15.70
N GLY A 125 8.50 25.36 14.95
CA GLY A 125 9.76 24.61 14.81
C GLY A 125 9.86 23.81 13.51
N THR A 126 11.10 23.60 13.07
CA THR A 126 11.45 22.96 11.79
C THR A 126 11.02 21.51 11.70
N MET A 127 10.95 20.79 12.83
CA MET A 127 10.44 19.41 12.88
C MET A 127 9.04 19.29 12.28
N TYR A 128 8.13 20.21 12.62
CA TYR A 128 6.77 20.20 12.09
C TYR A 128 6.71 20.67 10.63
N ALA A 129 7.61 21.58 10.22
CA ALA A 129 7.73 21.96 8.81
C ALA A 129 8.15 20.76 7.94
N MET A 130 9.12 19.95 8.40
CA MET A 130 9.55 18.71 7.75
C MET A 130 8.41 17.68 7.73
N ALA A 131 7.71 17.48 8.85
CA ALA A 131 6.56 16.57 8.91
C ALA A 131 5.43 17.01 7.96
N SER A 132 5.17 18.31 7.85
CA SER A 132 4.20 18.87 6.91
C SER A 132 4.61 18.61 5.46
N ALA A 133 5.89 18.76 5.13
CA ALA A 133 6.39 18.46 3.79
C ALA A 133 6.22 16.97 3.43
N ASP A 134 6.55 16.06 4.35
CA ASP A 134 6.40 14.61 4.14
C ASP A 134 4.93 14.22 3.93
N MET A 135 4.03 14.77 4.76
CA MET A 135 2.58 14.55 4.63
C MET A 135 2.01 14.96 3.26
N ARG A 136 2.66 15.87 2.54
CA ARG A 136 2.21 16.30 1.21
C ARG A 136 2.67 15.37 0.09
N ILE A 137 3.73 14.58 0.29
CA ILE A 137 4.27 13.66 -0.73
C ILE A 137 3.46 12.36 -0.77
N GLN A 138 3.29 11.69 0.38
CA GLN A 138 2.79 10.31 0.42
C GLN A 138 1.47 10.11 -0.36
N PRO A 139 0.43 10.96 -0.20
CA PRO A 139 -0.83 10.75 -0.91
C PRO A 139 -0.76 10.95 -2.43
N VAL A 140 0.26 11.67 -2.92
CA VAL A 140 0.50 11.85 -4.36
C VAL A 140 1.23 10.63 -4.92
N ARG A 141 2.25 10.16 -4.19
CA ARG A 141 2.98 8.94 -4.51
C ARG A 141 2.03 7.73 -4.57
N ASP A 142 1.22 7.53 -3.53
CA ASP A 142 0.27 6.40 -3.46
C ASP A 142 -0.75 6.46 -4.60
N ARG A 143 -1.19 7.67 -4.99
CA ARG A 143 -2.09 7.84 -6.13
C ARG A 143 -1.42 7.44 -7.45
N ALA A 144 -0.18 7.88 -7.68
CA ALA A 144 0.55 7.54 -8.91
C ALA A 144 0.74 6.02 -9.01
N LEU A 145 1.16 5.37 -7.92
CA LEU A 145 1.35 3.92 -7.88
C LEU A 145 0.03 3.16 -8.09
N SER A 146 -1.06 3.60 -7.47
CA SER A 146 -2.39 2.99 -7.67
C SER A 146 -2.86 3.08 -9.13
N LEU A 147 -2.61 4.21 -9.80
CA LEU A 147 -2.97 4.40 -11.21
C LEU A 147 -2.09 3.55 -12.15
N ARG A 148 -0.77 3.47 -11.88
CA ARG A 148 0.16 2.62 -12.64
C ARG A 148 -0.22 1.15 -12.53
N ASP A 149 -0.45 0.68 -11.32
CA ASP A 149 -0.87 -0.70 -11.05
C ASP A 149 -2.20 -1.04 -11.76
N ALA A 150 -3.17 -0.12 -11.76
CA ALA A 150 -4.40 -0.29 -12.53
C ALA A 150 -4.16 -0.33 -14.06
N ALA A 151 -3.27 0.52 -14.58
CA ALA A 151 -2.95 0.55 -16.00
C ALA A 151 -2.26 -0.75 -16.42
N ASP A 152 -1.31 -1.24 -15.62
CA ASP A 152 -0.61 -2.49 -15.84
C ASP A 152 -1.55 -3.69 -15.79
N ARG A 153 -2.53 -3.69 -14.86
CA ARG A 153 -3.58 -4.72 -14.83
C ARG A 153 -4.36 -4.75 -16.14
N TYR A 154 -4.87 -3.61 -16.61
CA TYR A 154 -5.70 -3.57 -17.83
C TYR A 154 -4.91 -3.80 -19.13
N ALA A 155 -3.59 -3.56 -19.12
CA ALA A 155 -2.73 -3.85 -20.27
C ALA A 155 -2.49 -5.36 -20.49
N ARG A 156 -2.67 -6.20 -19.45
CA ARG A 156 -2.51 -7.65 -19.56
C ARG A 156 -3.71 -8.29 -20.29
N PRO A 157 -3.50 -9.39 -21.04
CA PRO A 157 -4.61 -10.17 -21.60
C PRO A 157 -5.63 -10.54 -20.51
N ASN A 158 -6.92 -10.35 -20.80
CA ASN A 158 -8.04 -10.56 -19.86
C ASN A 158 -8.03 -9.70 -18.59
N GLY A 159 -7.12 -8.73 -18.46
CA GLY A 159 -7.05 -7.84 -17.29
C GLY A 159 -8.28 -6.96 -17.07
N GLY A 160 -9.14 -6.83 -18.08
CA GLY A 160 -10.41 -6.08 -18.01
C GLY A 160 -11.64 -6.90 -17.62
N ALA A 161 -11.53 -8.23 -17.42
CA ALA A 161 -12.69 -9.10 -17.22
C ALA A 161 -13.52 -8.80 -15.96
N ASP A 162 -12.88 -8.29 -14.90
CA ASP A 162 -13.52 -7.84 -13.66
C ASP A 162 -13.08 -6.42 -13.30
N ALA A 163 -13.10 -5.53 -14.30
CA ALA A 163 -12.58 -4.18 -14.14
C ALA A 163 -13.44 -3.29 -13.22
N VAL A 164 -14.71 -3.65 -13.02
CA VAL A 164 -15.64 -3.00 -12.10
C VAL A 164 -16.47 -4.07 -11.41
N HIS A 165 -16.38 -4.14 -10.08
CA HIS A 165 -17.10 -5.13 -9.28
C HIS A 165 -18.16 -4.48 -8.38
N ARG A 166 -19.06 -5.32 -7.86
CA ARG A 166 -20.02 -4.91 -6.83
C ARG A 166 -19.26 -4.64 -5.52
N VAL A 167 -19.60 -3.54 -4.88
CA VAL A 167 -19.03 -3.19 -3.57
C VAL A 167 -19.78 -3.91 -2.47
N ARG A 168 -19.07 -4.67 -1.64
CA ARG A 168 -19.61 -5.30 -0.42
C ARG A 168 -19.63 -4.32 0.75
N ALA A 169 -20.49 -4.58 1.73
CA ALA A 169 -20.49 -3.78 2.93
C ALA A 169 -19.17 -3.99 3.68
N CYS A 170 -18.61 -2.91 4.22
CA CYS A 170 -17.34 -3.00 4.94
C CYS A 170 -17.48 -3.80 6.25
N SER A 171 -18.68 -3.91 6.80
CA SER A 171 -19.02 -4.78 7.93
C SER A 171 -18.90 -6.28 7.61
N ASP A 172 -18.85 -6.65 6.32
CA ASP A 172 -18.74 -8.05 5.90
C ASP A 172 -17.27 -8.51 5.87
N ASP A 173 -16.33 -7.61 6.17
CA ASP A 173 -14.89 -7.86 6.21
C ASP A 173 -14.29 -7.24 7.47
N ALA A 174 -13.80 -8.07 8.39
CA ALA A 174 -13.22 -7.64 9.67
C ALA A 174 -12.04 -6.67 9.51
N ALA A 175 -11.23 -6.80 8.45
CA ALA A 175 -10.12 -5.88 8.21
C ALA A 175 -10.63 -4.49 7.79
N CYS A 176 -11.63 -4.47 6.92
CA CYS A 176 -12.30 -3.25 6.50
C CYS A 176 -13.02 -2.57 7.68
N GLU A 177 -13.80 -3.33 8.45
CA GLU A 177 -14.52 -2.84 9.62
C GLU A 177 -13.57 -2.24 10.66
N HIS A 178 -12.48 -2.93 10.97
CA HIS A 178 -11.46 -2.45 11.90
C HIS A 178 -10.83 -1.13 11.43
N ALA A 179 -10.46 -1.04 10.15
CA ALA A 179 -9.89 0.18 9.58
C ALA A 179 -10.89 1.35 9.62
N LEU A 180 -12.19 1.12 9.36
CA LEU A 180 -13.23 2.15 9.50
C LEU A 180 -13.46 2.57 10.95
N PHE A 181 -13.41 1.64 11.90
CA PHE A 181 -13.50 1.95 13.32
C PHE A 181 -12.39 2.92 13.73
N ASP A 182 -11.15 2.60 13.39
CA ASP A 182 -10.00 3.46 13.70
C ASP A 182 -10.07 4.81 12.98
N LEU A 183 -10.55 4.83 11.74
CA LEU A 183 -10.77 6.06 10.98
C LEU A 183 -11.69 7.01 11.75
N ASN A 184 -12.84 6.51 12.20
CA ASN A 184 -13.81 7.28 12.97
C ASN A 184 -13.25 7.72 14.32
N ARG A 185 -12.50 6.83 15.00
CA ARG A 185 -11.84 7.14 16.28
C ARG A 185 -10.88 8.33 16.14
N TYR A 186 -10.00 8.30 15.15
CA TYR A 186 -9.02 9.36 14.95
C TYR A 186 -9.62 10.63 14.36
N TYR A 187 -10.68 10.52 13.54
CA TYR A 187 -11.47 11.67 13.09
C TYR A 187 -12.05 12.45 14.28
N VAL A 188 -12.75 11.76 15.20
CA VAL A 188 -13.34 12.38 16.39
C VAL A 188 -12.25 12.95 17.30
N LYS A 189 -11.14 12.22 17.50
CA LYS A 189 -10.00 12.70 18.29
C LYS A 189 -9.42 14.00 17.73
N LEU A 190 -9.16 14.05 16.41
CA LEU A 190 -8.67 15.24 15.74
C LEU A 190 -9.67 16.39 15.86
N GLN A 191 -10.95 16.14 15.57
CA GLN A 191 -12.01 17.16 15.64
C GLN A 191 -12.09 17.83 17.01
N LYS A 192 -12.00 17.05 18.10
CA LYS A 192 -12.01 17.56 19.49
C LYS A 192 -10.79 18.42 19.80
N ARG A 193 -9.62 18.07 19.25
CA ARG A 193 -8.35 18.79 19.46
C ARG A 193 -8.16 20.00 18.54
N MET A 194 -8.94 20.13 17.48
CA MET A 194 -8.83 21.28 16.57
C MET A 194 -9.51 22.54 17.14
N PRO A 195 -8.93 23.74 16.91
CA PRO A 195 -9.61 25.01 17.16
C PRO A 195 -10.95 25.08 16.44
N ALA A 196 -11.99 25.61 17.11
CA ALA A 196 -13.36 25.61 16.59
C ALA A 196 -13.47 26.22 15.18
N ARG A 197 -12.75 27.31 14.92
CA ARG A 197 -12.69 28.01 13.61
C ARG A 197 -12.17 27.13 12.47
N SER A 198 -11.36 26.13 12.76
CA SER A 198 -10.71 25.27 11.76
C SER A 198 -11.40 23.92 11.58
N ARG A 199 -12.32 23.53 12.47
CA ARG A 199 -13.10 22.27 12.38
C ARG A 199 -13.84 22.09 11.05
N PRO A 200 -14.42 23.14 10.41
CA PRO A 200 -15.06 22.97 9.11
C PRO A 200 -14.10 22.48 8.01
N MET A 201 -12.80 22.76 8.10
CA MET A 201 -11.82 22.27 7.13
C MET A 201 -11.65 20.75 7.22
N LEU A 202 -11.66 20.19 8.43
CA LEU A 202 -11.66 18.73 8.65
C LEU A 202 -12.92 18.08 8.07
N VAL A 203 -14.09 18.66 8.32
CA VAL A 203 -15.36 18.13 7.82
C VAL A 203 -15.37 18.08 6.29
N ARG A 204 -14.95 19.17 5.62
CA ARG A 204 -14.88 19.23 4.15
C ARG A 204 -13.89 18.23 3.58
N ALA A 205 -12.67 18.21 4.09
CA ALA A 205 -11.62 17.30 3.64
C ALA A 205 -12.02 15.83 3.85
N GLN A 206 -12.62 15.49 4.99
CA GLN A 206 -13.09 14.12 5.26
C GLN A 206 -14.25 13.72 4.34
N ARG A 207 -15.22 14.60 4.10
CA ARG A 207 -16.32 14.34 3.16
C ARG A 207 -15.81 14.11 1.75
N ALA A 208 -14.88 14.95 1.28
CA ALA A 208 -14.28 14.80 -0.04
C ALA A 208 -13.47 13.49 -0.14
N TRP A 209 -12.73 13.13 0.90
CA TRP A 209 -12.02 11.84 0.96
C TRP A 209 -12.96 10.64 0.91
N VAL A 210 -14.07 10.66 1.65
CA VAL A 210 -15.09 9.59 1.61
C VAL A 210 -15.66 9.47 0.20
N SER A 211 -15.98 10.59 -0.45
CA SER A 211 -16.44 10.60 -1.84
C SER A 211 -15.40 9.96 -2.79
N PHE A 212 -14.13 10.32 -2.65
CA PHE A 212 -13.03 9.73 -3.41
C PHE A 212 -12.89 8.22 -3.18
N ARG A 213 -12.91 7.78 -1.91
CA ARG A 213 -12.88 6.36 -1.54
C ARG A 213 -14.02 5.63 -2.23
N ASP A 214 -15.26 6.08 -2.03
CA ASP A 214 -16.45 5.41 -2.57
C ASP A 214 -16.49 5.41 -4.10
N GLY A 215 -15.96 6.46 -4.74
CA GLY A 215 -15.79 6.52 -6.19
C GLY A 215 -14.66 5.64 -6.74
N THR A 216 -13.77 5.15 -5.88
CA THR A 216 -12.63 4.29 -6.24
C THR A 216 -12.90 2.82 -5.95
N THR A 217 -13.64 2.52 -4.86
CA THR A 217 -13.90 1.16 -4.38
C THR A 217 -14.35 0.16 -5.45
N PRO A 218 -15.22 0.49 -6.43
CA PRO A 218 -15.63 -0.49 -7.44
C PRO A 218 -14.53 -0.97 -8.38
N MET A 219 -13.35 -0.33 -8.40
CA MET A 219 -12.27 -0.59 -9.37
C MET A 219 -10.99 -1.13 -8.71
N ILE A 220 -11.02 -1.34 -7.40
CA ILE A 220 -9.87 -1.76 -6.61
C ILE A 220 -10.25 -2.97 -5.76
N SER A 221 -9.29 -3.86 -5.52
CA SER A 221 -9.51 -5.01 -4.65
C SER A 221 -9.89 -4.59 -3.22
N GLU A 222 -10.45 -5.52 -2.46
CA GLU A 222 -10.81 -5.26 -1.05
C GLU A 222 -9.57 -5.00 -0.20
N GLU A 223 -8.43 -5.62 -0.51
CA GLU A 223 -7.14 -5.29 0.12
C GLU A 223 -6.76 -3.82 -0.12
N GLN A 224 -6.81 -3.37 -1.38
CA GLN A 224 -6.53 -1.98 -1.74
C GLN A 224 -7.53 -0.99 -1.11
N ARG A 225 -8.78 -1.42 -0.90
CA ARG A 225 -9.78 -0.63 -0.17
C ARG A 225 -9.40 -0.49 1.30
N VAL A 226 -8.96 -1.57 1.95
CA VAL A 226 -8.48 -1.56 3.34
C VAL A 226 -7.26 -0.66 3.46
N ASP A 227 -6.28 -0.78 2.56
CA ASP A 227 -5.07 0.06 2.54
C ASP A 227 -5.41 1.54 2.35
N LEU A 228 -6.37 1.86 1.47
CA LEU A 228 -6.83 3.22 1.27
C LEU A 228 -7.42 3.81 2.55
N ILE A 229 -8.17 3.03 3.32
CA ILE A 229 -8.70 3.43 4.63
C ILE A 229 -7.55 3.56 5.64
N GLY A 230 -6.63 2.60 5.69
CA GLY A 230 -5.47 2.58 6.57
C GLY A 230 -4.55 3.81 6.38
N ALA A 231 -4.29 4.20 5.14
CA ALA A 231 -3.52 5.42 4.82
C ALA A 231 -4.21 6.68 5.37
N ARG A 232 -5.54 6.73 5.32
CA ARG A 232 -6.32 7.81 5.92
C ARG A 232 -6.28 7.77 7.44
N VAL A 233 -6.37 6.60 8.06
CA VAL A 233 -6.20 6.40 9.50
C VAL A 233 -4.87 6.97 9.98
N ALA A 234 -3.77 6.60 9.31
CA ALA A 234 -2.43 7.10 9.63
C ALA A 234 -2.34 8.63 9.52
N THR A 235 -2.95 9.21 8.49
CA THR A 235 -3.04 10.66 8.30
C THR A 235 -3.79 11.33 9.46
N LEU A 236 -5.00 10.87 9.79
CA LEU A 236 -5.81 11.46 10.85
C LEU A 236 -5.17 11.28 12.24
N LYS A 237 -4.53 10.11 12.48
CA LYS A 237 -3.75 9.86 13.68
C LYS A 237 -2.66 10.90 13.85
N ARG A 238 -1.80 11.06 12.84
CA ARG A 238 -0.71 12.04 12.83
C ARG A 238 -1.24 13.46 13.07
N LEU A 239 -2.26 13.89 12.33
CA LEU A 239 -2.86 15.21 12.54
C LEU A 239 -3.40 15.39 13.97
N SER A 240 -4.01 14.34 14.56
CA SER A 240 -4.53 14.39 15.93
C SER A 240 -3.45 14.49 16.99
N GLU A 241 -2.24 14.05 16.68
CA GLU A 241 -1.04 14.11 17.52
C GLU A 241 -0.26 15.42 17.31
N THR A 242 -0.41 16.03 16.13
CA THR A 242 0.24 17.30 15.74
C THR A 242 -0.53 18.55 16.17
N VAL A 243 -1.86 18.56 16.02
CA VAL A 243 -2.65 19.79 16.25
C VAL A 243 -2.55 20.26 17.71
N ASN A 244 -2.43 21.56 17.89
CA ASN A 244 -2.37 22.20 19.19
C ASN A 244 -3.49 23.25 19.32
N ASN A 245 -4.21 23.23 20.44
CA ASN A 245 -5.33 24.15 20.71
C ASN A 245 -4.98 25.13 21.83
N LYS A 246 -3.79 25.73 21.72
CA LYS A 246 -3.41 26.89 22.52
C LYS A 246 -3.94 28.17 21.89
#